data_AF-A0A955LWE0-F1
#
_entry.id   AF-A0A955LWE0-F1
#
_cell.length_a   1.000
_cell.length_b   1.000
_cell.length_c   1.000
_cell.angle_alpha   90.00
_cell.angle_beta   90.00
_cell.angle_gamma   90.00
#
_symmetry.space_group_name_H-M   'P 1'
#
loop_
_entity.id
_entity.type
_entity.pdbx_description
1 polymer ?
#
loop_
_entity_poly.entity_id
_entity_poly.type
_entity_poly.pdbx_seq_one_letter_code
_entity_poly.pdbx_strand_id
1 'polypeptide(L)'
;MPLHNRNTNTVQSFIRTLSFLIIFGVLALFTLLPTIGSFADESAGGMGLFFIFLFIDFWIASVFSKMFYVLPEWEKLVLLRLGSFDGVKGPGFFIIPPFIYSVADIVDVRITTQKVEATATLTQDNVPTTVTAAIEYHIED
;
A
#
# COMPACT_ATOMS: atom_id res chain seq x y z
N MET A 1 15.41 2.43 16.43
CA MET A 1 14.29 2.82 15.56
C MET A 1 13.36 1.62 15.46
N PRO A 2 12.15 1.65 16.07
CA PRO A 2 11.22 0.55 15.91
C PRO A 2 10.75 0.56 14.46
N LEU A 3 10.95 -0.55 13.76
CA LEU A 3 10.42 -0.75 12.42
C LEU A 3 8.89 -0.78 12.54
N HIS A 4 8.24 0.26 12.03
CA HIS A 4 6.78 0.33 11.95
C HIS A 4 6.30 -0.85 11.11
N ASN A 5 5.69 -1.83 11.78
CA ASN A 5 5.10 -2.98 11.10
C ASN A 5 3.93 -2.47 10.27
N ARG A 6 4.08 -2.45 8.95
CA ARG A 6 3.04 -2.12 7.97
C ARG A 6 1.95 -3.18 8.02
N ASN A 7 1.14 -3.17 9.07
CA ASN A 7 -0.06 -3.95 9.11
C ASN A 7 -1.06 -3.26 8.18
N THR A 8 -1.12 -3.72 6.94
CA THR A 8 -2.05 -3.18 5.94
C THR A 8 -3.46 -3.25 6.49
N ASN A 9 -4.17 -2.12 6.49
CA ASN A 9 -5.55 -2.05 6.93
C ASN A 9 -6.39 -3.13 6.23
N THR A 10 -7.24 -3.86 6.98
CA THR A 10 -8.13 -4.90 6.43
C THR A 10 -8.96 -4.39 5.26
N VAL A 11 -9.36 -3.11 5.31
CA VAL A 11 -10.05 -2.39 4.24
C VAL A 11 -9.22 -2.32 2.96
N GLN A 12 -7.92 -2.05 3.06
CA GLN A 12 -7.04 -1.97 1.90
C GLN A 12 -6.86 -3.33 1.24
N SER A 13 -6.70 -4.40 2.03
CA SER A 13 -6.64 -5.78 1.51
C SER A 13 -7.94 -6.18 0.81
N PHE A 14 -9.09 -5.82 1.39
CA PHE A 14 -10.40 -6.05 0.80
C PHE A 14 -10.57 -5.32 -0.54
N ILE A 15 -10.21 -4.04 -0.60
CA ILE A 15 -10.33 -3.23 -1.83
C ILE A 15 -9.35 -3.70 -2.92
N ARG A 16 -8.14 -4.13 -2.55
CA ARG A 16 -7.21 -4.76 -3.50
C ARG A 16 -7.78 -6.05 -4.07
N THR A 17 -8.36 -6.89 -3.22
CA THR A 17 -8.94 -8.16 -3.65
C THR A 17 -10.19 -7.95 -4.51
N LEU A 18 -11.05 -6.97 -4.14
CA LEU A 18 -12.23 -6.60 -4.91
C LEU A 18 -11.86 -6.03 -6.28
N SER A 19 -10.91 -5.09 -6.33
CA SER A 19 -10.43 -4.52 -7.60
C SER A 19 -9.75 -5.55 -8.48
N PHE A 20 -8.98 -6.48 -7.90
CA PHE A 20 -8.44 -7.63 -8.62
C PHE A 20 -9.55 -8.48 -9.25
N LEU A 21 -10.58 -8.83 -8.48
CA LEU A 21 -11.69 -9.67 -8.94
C LEU A 21 -12.50 -8.99 -10.04
N ILE A 22 -12.76 -7.68 -9.92
CA ILE A 22 -13.48 -6.91 -10.94
C ILE A 22 -12.66 -6.84 -12.24
N ILE A 23 -11.39 -6.47 -12.16
CA ILE A 23 -10.53 -6.34 -13.36
C ILE A 23 -10.31 -7.69 -14.02
N PHE A 24 -9.98 -8.71 -13.22
CA PHE A 24 -9.82 -10.07 -13.71
C PHE A 24 -11.12 -10.59 -14.32
N GLY A 25 -12.26 -10.38 -13.66
CA GLY A 25 -13.57 -10.81 -14.16
C GLY A 25 -13.94 -10.15 -15.50
N VAL A 26 -13.68 -8.85 -15.67
CA VAL A 26 -13.96 -8.14 -16.93
C VAL A 26 -13.04 -8.61 -18.06
N LEU A 27 -11.74 -8.77 -17.79
CA LEU A 27 -10.79 -9.26 -18.80
C LEU A 27 -11.05 -10.72 -19.17
N ALA A 28 -11.27 -11.57 -18.16
CA ALA A 28 -11.63 -12.96 -18.34
C ALA A 28 -12.97 -13.10 -19.09
N LEU A 29 -13.93 -12.20 -18.89
CA LEU A 29 -15.15 -12.22 -19.70
C LEU A 29 -14.85 -11.91 -21.17
N PHE A 30 -13.95 -10.96 -21.45
CA PHE A 30 -13.57 -10.59 -22.81
C PHE A 30 -12.75 -11.67 -23.53
N THR A 31 -11.82 -12.33 -22.82
CA THR A 31 -10.92 -13.34 -23.39
C THR A 31 -11.49 -14.76 -23.31
N LEU A 32 -12.15 -15.12 -22.21
CA LEU A 32 -12.66 -16.49 -22.00
C LEU A 32 -13.93 -16.77 -22.80
N LEU A 33 -14.90 -15.85 -22.88
CA LEU A 33 -16.13 -16.06 -23.66
C LEU A 33 -15.89 -16.57 -25.10
N PRO A 34 -15.03 -15.92 -25.92
CA PRO A 34 -14.74 -16.41 -27.26
C PRO A 34 -13.92 -17.69 -27.26
N THR A 35 -13.03 -17.88 -26.27
CA THR A 35 -12.23 -19.11 -26.19
C THR A 35 -13.02 -20.35 -25.75
N ILE A 36 -14.19 -20.17 -25.12
CA ILE A 36 -15.07 -21.30 -24.75
C ILE A 36 -15.55 -22.06 -25.99
N GLY A 37 -15.82 -21.35 -27.10
CA GLY A 37 -16.20 -21.97 -28.37
C GLY A 37 -15.06 -22.75 -29.04
N SER A 38 -13.81 -22.35 -28.79
CA SER A 38 -12.62 -23.04 -29.31
C SER A 38 -12.23 -24.30 -28.54
N PHE A 39 -12.92 -24.67 -27.45
CA PHE A 39 -12.76 -25.99 -26.83
C PHE A 39 -13.41 -27.13 -27.65
N ALA A 40 -14.28 -26.81 -28.60
CA ALA A 40 -14.87 -27.80 -29.51
C ALA A 40 -13.90 -28.23 -30.63
N ASP A 41 -12.87 -27.43 -30.90
CA ASP A 41 -11.81 -27.77 -31.84
C ASP A 41 -10.68 -28.44 -31.05
N GLU A 42 -10.56 -29.77 -31.13
CA GLU A 42 -9.53 -30.58 -30.45
C GLU A 42 -8.10 -30.33 -31.00
N SER A 43 -7.85 -29.16 -31.58
CA SER A 43 -6.51 -28.76 -31.98
C SER A 43 -5.71 -28.39 -30.73
N ALA A 44 -4.55 -29.04 -30.55
CA ALA A 44 -3.63 -28.77 -29.43
C ALA A 44 -3.24 -27.28 -29.31
N GLY A 45 -3.39 -26.50 -30.38
CA GLY A 45 -3.17 -25.05 -30.39
C GLY A 45 -4.24 -24.23 -29.66
N GLY A 46 -5.51 -24.64 -29.71
CA GLY A 46 -6.62 -23.91 -29.06
C GLY A 46 -6.50 -23.90 -27.54
N MET A 47 -6.14 -25.03 -26.94
CA MET A 47 -5.89 -25.14 -25.51
C MET A 47 -4.66 -24.34 -25.07
N GLY A 48 -3.59 -24.31 -25.88
CA GLY A 48 -2.37 -23.55 -25.57
C GLY A 48 -2.62 -22.04 -25.48
N LEU A 49 -3.38 -21.47 -26.43
CA LEU A 49 -3.71 -20.04 -26.43
C LEU A 49 -4.60 -19.65 -25.24
N PHE A 50 -5.52 -20.51 -24.82
CA PHE A 50 -6.36 -20.29 -23.64
C PHE A 50 -5.53 -20.10 -22.37
N PHE A 51 -4.55 -20.97 -22.12
CA PHE A 51 -3.68 -20.85 -20.96
C PHE A 51 -2.81 -19.58 -21.01
N ILE A 52 -2.36 -19.17 -22.20
CA ILE A 52 -1.59 -17.94 -22.39
C ILE A 52 -2.44 -16.70 -22.05
N PHE A 53 -3.68 -16.62 -22.55
CA PHE A 53 -4.58 -15.52 -22.23
C PHE A 53 -4.90 -15.44 -20.74
N LEU A 54 -5.20 -16.58 -20.10
CA LEU A 54 -5.43 -16.61 -18.65
C LEU A 54 -4.23 -16.13 -17.84
N PHE A 55 -3.02 -16.53 -18.24
CA PHE A 55 -1.81 -16.12 -17.55
C PHE A 55 -1.57 -14.61 -17.70
N ILE A 56 -1.82 -14.07 -18.89
CA ILE A 56 -1.73 -12.63 -19.17
C ILE A 56 -2.78 -11.84 -18.36
N ASP A 57 -4.04 -12.28 -18.36
CA ASP A 57 -5.13 -11.61 -17.65
C ASP A 57 -4.88 -11.59 -16.14
N PHE A 58 -4.40 -12.72 -15.58
CA PHE A 58 -4.01 -12.79 -14.19
C PHE A 58 -2.86 -11.84 -13.86
N TRP A 59 -1.83 -11.79 -14.72
CA TRP A 59 -0.66 -10.94 -14.52
C TRP A 59 -1.05 -9.45 -14.56
N ILE A 60 -1.85 -9.05 -15.55
CA ILE A 60 -2.33 -7.68 -15.70
C ILE A 60 -3.24 -7.28 -14.55
N ALA A 61 -4.20 -8.14 -14.16
CA ALA A 61 -5.10 -7.85 -13.04
C ALA A 61 -4.33 -7.68 -11.72
N SER A 62 -3.28 -8.49 -11.50
CA SER A 62 -2.41 -8.38 -10.31
C SER A 62 -1.66 -7.05 -10.26
N VAL A 63 -1.16 -6.56 -11.40
CA VAL A 63 -0.45 -5.27 -11.46
C VAL A 63 -1.41 -4.11 -11.26
N PHE A 64 -2.57 -4.11 -11.93
CA PHE A 64 -3.54 -3.02 -11.84
C PHE A 64 -4.27 -2.96 -10.49
N SER A 65 -4.53 -4.10 -9.85
CA SER A 65 -5.10 -4.13 -8.49
C SER A 65 -4.25 -3.35 -7.47
N LYS A 66 -2.93 -3.24 -7.69
CA LYS A 66 -2.04 -2.48 -6.81
C LYS A 66 -2.22 -0.97 -6.86
N MET A 67 -3.01 -0.46 -7.80
CA MET A 67 -3.24 0.99 -8.00
C MET A 67 -4.19 1.62 -7.00
N PHE A 68 -5.08 0.83 -6.39
CA PHE A 68 -6.12 1.33 -5.52
C PHE A 68 -5.62 1.44 -4.10
N TYR A 69 -5.64 2.66 -3.56
CA TYR A 69 -5.27 2.96 -2.19
C TYR A 69 -6.44 3.63 -1.48
N VAL A 70 -6.68 3.21 -0.25
CA VAL A 70 -7.59 3.85 0.68
C VAL A 70 -6.82 4.11 1.95
N LEU A 71 -6.69 5.38 2.29
CA LEU A 71 -6.04 5.81 3.52
C LEU A 71 -7.07 6.28 4.54
N PRO A 72 -6.91 5.86 5.81
CA PRO A 72 -7.62 6.46 6.94
C PRO A 72 -7.32 7.96 7.09
N GLU A 73 -8.22 8.68 7.75
CA GLU A 73 -8.10 10.12 7.99
C GLU A 73 -6.86 10.53 8.78
N TRP A 74 -6.39 9.64 9.67
CA TRP A 74 -5.20 9.82 10.49
C TRP A 74 -3.89 9.44 9.79
N GLU A 75 -3.93 9.02 8.52
CA GLU A 75 -2.74 8.66 7.75
C GLU A 75 -2.54 9.62 6.57
N LYS A 76 -1.30 10.08 6.39
CA LYS A 76 -0.86 10.82 5.21
C LYS A 76 0.13 9.99 4.40
N LEU A 77 0.05 10.07 3.08
CA LEU A 77 0.92 9.30 2.18
C LEU A 77 2.01 10.18 1.56
N VAL A 78 3.26 9.76 1.71
CA VAL A 78 4.40 10.41 1.08
C VAL A 78 4.63 9.80 -0.31
N LEU A 79 4.45 10.62 -1.35
CA LEU A 79 4.62 10.20 -2.74
C LEU A 79 5.99 10.58 -3.28
N LEU A 80 6.60 9.60 -3.95
CA LEU A 80 7.74 9.81 -4.81
C LEU A 80 7.31 9.61 -6.27
N ARG A 81 7.55 10.60 -7.11
CA ARG A 81 7.41 10.50 -8.56
C ARG A 81 8.79 10.23 -9.17
N LEU A 82 8.99 9.05 -9.72
CA LEU A 82 10.27 8.65 -10.34
C LEU A 82 11.52 8.95 -9.47
N GLY A 83 11.39 8.79 -8.15
CA GLY A 83 12.46 9.07 -7.18
C GLY A 83 12.57 10.52 -6.69
N SER A 84 11.74 11.44 -7.20
CA SER A 84 11.62 12.81 -6.69
C SER A 84 10.40 12.96 -5.78
N PHE A 85 10.48 13.78 -4.74
CA PHE A 85 9.35 14.08 -3.87
C PHE A 85 8.30 14.91 -4.63
N ASP A 86 7.09 14.35 -4.78
CA ASP A 86 5.98 15.01 -5.48
C ASP A 86 5.04 15.73 -4.50
N GLY A 87 4.90 15.19 -3.29
CA GLY A 87 4.11 15.79 -2.23
C GLY A 87 3.51 14.76 -1.27
N VAL A 88 2.75 15.29 -0.31
CA VAL A 88 1.98 14.50 0.64
C VAL A 88 0.53 14.47 0.19
N LYS A 89 -0.04 13.27 0.00
CA LYS A 89 -1.47 13.13 -0.26
C LYS A 89 -2.24 12.90 1.03
N GLY A 90 -3.29 13.69 1.18
CA GLY A 90 -4.25 13.58 2.27
C GLY A 90 -5.11 12.31 2.19
N PRO A 91 -5.96 12.11 3.20
CA PRO A 91 -6.72 10.89 3.38
C PRO A 91 -7.83 10.71 2.35
N GLY A 92 -8.29 9.47 2.16
CA GLY A 92 -9.38 9.11 1.25
C GLY A 92 -9.03 8.05 0.21
N PHE A 93 -9.91 7.91 -0.79
CA PHE A 93 -9.71 7.01 -1.93
C PHE A 93 -8.94 7.71 -3.04
N PHE A 94 -7.78 7.16 -3.41
CA PHE A 94 -7.01 7.67 -4.52
C PHE A 94 -6.38 6.55 -5.33
N ILE A 95 -6.25 6.83 -6.62
CA ILE A 95 -5.66 5.92 -7.60
C ILE A 95 -4.25 6.42 -7.88
N ILE A 96 -3.25 5.57 -7.60
CA ILE A 96 -1.86 5.88 -7.86
C ILE A 96 -1.35 4.90 -8.93
N PRO A 97 -0.97 5.41 -10.11
CA PRO A 97 -0.31 4.60 -11.13
C PRO A 97 1.01 4.03 -10.58
N PRO A 98 1.21 2.70 -10.59
CA PRO A 98 2.35 2.09 -9.91
C PRO A 98 3.66 2.25 -10.69
N PHE A 99 3.57 2.68 -11.96
CA PHE A 99 4.72 2.88 -12.85
C PHE A 99 5.38 4.26 -12.67
N ILE A 100 4.62 5.27 -12.25
CA ILE A 100 5.09 6.66 -12.18
C ILE A 100 5.36 7.06 -10.73
N TYR A 101 4.55 6.55 -9.82
CA TYR A 101 4.54 6.93 -8.42
C TYR A 101 4.86 5.74 -7.54
N SER A 102 5.79 5.93 -6.60
CA SER A 102 6.06 5.01 -5.51
C SER A 102 5.63 5.62 -4.17
N VAL A 103 5.07 4.77 -3.32
CA VAL A 103 4.73 5.12 -1.95
C VAL A 103 5.99 4.96 -1.10
N ALA A 104 6.58 6.07 -0.65
CA ALA A 104 7.75 6.03 0.23
C ALA A 104 7.35 5.55 1.61
N ASP A 105 6.46 6.31 2.25
CA ASP A 105 5.94 5.97 3.56
C ASP A 105 4.52 6.44 3.80
N ILE A 106 3.89 5.81 4.78
CA ILE A 106 2.59 6.20 5.31
C ILE A 106 2.86 6.71 6.72
N VAL A 107 2.56 7.98 6.93
CA VAL A 107 2.88 8.69 8.16
C VAL A 107 1.60 8.91 8.93
N ASP A 108 1.60 8.52 10.20
CA ASP A 108 0.51 8.82 11.12
C ASP A 108 0.62 10.30 11.55
N VAL A 109 -0.45 11.06 11.35
CA VAL A 109 -0.50 12.45 11.79
C VAL A 109 -0.95 12.60 13.24
N ARG A 110 -1.32 11.52 13.94
CA ARG A 110 -1.74 11.63 15.35
C ARG A 110 -0.56 12.00 16.25
N ILE A 111 -0.90 12.69 17.34
CA ILE A 111 0.07 13.02 18.40
C ILE A 111 0.62 11.71 18.95
N THR A 112 1.92 11.53 18.82
CA THR A 112 2.63 10.36 19.33
C THR A 112 3.43 10.75 20.56
N THR A 113 3.21 10.04 21.66
CA THR A 113 3.96 10.25 22.91
C THR A 113 5.13 9.27 22.97
N GLN A 114 6.36 9.81 22.98
CA GLN A 114 7.56 9.03 23.22
C GLN A 114 8.10 9.34 24.61
N LYS A 115 8.17 8.31 25.46
CA LYS A 115 8.81 8.40 26.77
C LYS A 115 10.33 8.37 26.58
N VAL A 116 11.02 9.39 27.07
CA VAL A 116 12.48 9.44 27.09
C VAL A 116 12.92 9.51 28.55
N GLU A 117 13.71 8.54 28.96
CA GLU A 117 14.33 8.51 30.29
C GLU A 117 15.76 9.01 30.14
N ALA A 118 16.09 10.11 30.81
CA ALA A 118 17.45 10.61 30.87
C ALA A 118 18.20 9.88 32.00
N THR A 119 19.41 9.41 31.69
CA THR A 119 20.31 8.80 32.68
C THR A 119 20.60 9.79 33.82
N ALA A 120 20.77 9.27 35.04
CA ALA A 120 20.95 10.05 36.25
C ALA A 120 22.02 11.15 36.08
N THR A 121 21.63 12.40 36.36
CA THR A 121 22.50 13.58 36.25
C THR A 121 22.58 14.31 37.60
N LEU A 122 23.64 15.09 37.80
CA LEU A 122 23.81 15.92 38.99
C LEU A 122 23.08 17.25 38.79
N THR A 123 22.25 17.64 39.76
CA THR A 123 21.69 18.99 39.80
C THR A 123 22.77 20.00 40.18
N GLN A 124 22.45 21.30 40.06
CA GLN A 124 23.35 22.38 40.48
C GLN A 124 23.82 22.25 41.94
N ASP A 125 23.04 21.57 42.77
CA ASP A 125 23.32 21.32 44.19
C ASP A 125 24.05 19.98 44.45
N ASN A 126 24.57 19.33 43.41
CA ASN A 126 25.22 18.01 43.47
C ASN A 126 24.34 16.88 44.00
N VAL A 127 23.02 16.97 43.82
CA VAL A 127 22.10 15.87 44.15
C VAL A 127 21.89 15.01 42.90
N PRO A 128 22.13 13.69 42.97
CA PRO A 128 21.85 12.80 41.83
C PRO A 128 20.34 12.66 41.65
N THR A 129 19.86 12.89 40.42
CA THR A 129 18.44 12.75 40.07
C THR A 129 18.26 12.07 38.72
N THR A 130 17.18 11.31 38.57
CA THR A 130 16.77 10.69 37.30
C THR A 130 15.58 11.48 36.75
N VAL A 131 15.68 11.94 35.51
CA VAL A 131 14.63 12.73 34.87
C VAL A 131 13.89 11.87 33.86
N THR A 132 12.57 11.78 34.02
CA THR A 132 11.67 11.21 33.01
C THR A 132 10.98 12.34 32.28
N ALA A 133 11.07 12.36 30.95
CA ALA A 133 10.35 13.30 30.11
C ALA A 133 9.45 12.54 29.12
N ALA A 134 8.34 13.16 28.73
CA ALA A 134 7.52 12.73 27.63
C ALA A 134 7.64 13.77 26.51
N ILE A 135 7.99 13.30 25.31
CA ILE A 135 7.99 14.13 24.11
C ILE A 135 6.70 13.80 23.36
N GLU A 136 5.86 14.82 23.20
CA GLU A 136 4.66 14.77 22.37
C GLU A 136 4.97 15.56 21.09
N TYR A 137 4.84 14.90 19.95
CA TYR A 137 5.05 15.53 18.65
C TYR A 137 3.90 15.23 17.69
N HIS A 138 3.61 16.20 16.84
CA HIS A 138 2.62 16.15 15.78
C HIS A 138 3.31 16.54 14.46
N ILE A 139 3.00 15.85 13.38
CA ILE A 139 3.63 16.07 12.08
C ILE A 139 2.73 17.00 11.27
N GLU A 140 3.23 18.21 11.01
CA GLU A 140 2.61 19.22 10.14
C GLU A 140 3.39 19.30 8.81
N ASP A 141 2.70 19.59 7.70
CA ASP A 141 3.28 19.61 6.34
C ASP A 141 4.26 20.77 6.10
#